data_AF-A0A519FNG9-F1
#
_entry.id   AF-A0A519FNG9-F1
#
_cell.length_a   1.000
_cell.length_b   1.000
_cell.length_c   1.000
_cell.angle_alpha   90.00
_cell.angle_beta   90.00
_cell.angle_gamma   90.00
#
_symmetry.space_group_name_H-M   'P 1'
#
loop_
_entity.id
_entity.type
_entity.pdbx_description
1 polymer ?
#
loop_
_entity_poly.entity_id
_entity_poly.type
_entity_poly.pdbx_seq_one_letter_code
_entity_poly.pdbx_strand_id
1 'polypeptide(L)'
;VSSEFDTRTDKPLLRISRRHHGNIKSSVITQDFVHGADYAALAEAANTFRGLLSDQAVVKRGEGERAKEEKVADFRIAMKWLISEAERTTSRQRYKGLGEMNPEQLWETTMDPAVRRLLRVQIDDAIEADHVFTMLMGDEVEPRREFIESNALRAANIDV
;
A
#
# COMPACT_ATOMS: atom_id res chain seq x y z
N VAL A 1 -21.53 -3.39 -16.40
CA VAL A 1 -21.00 -2.11 -16.93
C VAL A 1 -22.06 -1.55 -17.86
N SER A 2 -22.46 -0.28 -17.70
CA SER A 2 -23.42 0.41 -18.56
C SER A 2 -22.77 1.64 -19.21
N SER A 3 -23.22 1.96 -20.42
CA SER A 3 -22.94 3.26 -21.05
C SER A 3 -24.10 4.20 -20.74
N GLU A 4 -23.77 5.43 -20.33
CA GLU A 4 -24.74 6.47 -19.98
C GLU A 4 -24.20 7.83 -20.46
N PHE A 5 -25.03 8.87 -20.38
CA PHE A 5 -24.63 10.26 -20.67
C PHE A 5 -24.66 11.09 -19.38
N ASP A 6 -23.67 11.97 -19.23
CA ASP A 6 -23.70 12.99 -18.18
C ASP A 6 -24.78 14.02 -18.53
N THR A 7 -25.81 14.13 -17.70
CA THR A 7 -26.95 15.03 -17.93
C THR A 7 -26.56 16.52 -17.95
N ARG A 8 -25.40 16.89 -17.40
CA ARG A 8 -24.94 18.28 -17.35
C ARG A 8 -24.04 18.65 -18.53
N THR A 9 -23.25 17.70 -19.02
CA THR A 9 -22.24 17.96 -20.06
C THR A 9 -22.57 17.32 -21.41
N ASP A 10 -23.61 16.47 -21.45
CA ASP A 10 -24.03 15.66 -22.60
C ASP A 10 -22.90 14.77 -23.16
N LYS A 11 -21.89 14.49 -22.33
CA LYS A 11 -20.74 13.65 -22.66
C LYS A 11 -21.02 12.20 -22.29
N PRO A 12 -20.53 11.22 -23.07
CA PRO A 12 -20.64 9.81 -22.72
C PRO A 12 -19.80 9.50 -21.47
N LEU A 13 -20.34 8.64 -20.61
CA LEU A 13 -19.65 8.09 -19.45
C LEU A 13 -19.89 6.58 -19.35
N LEU A 14 -18.99 5.90 -18.66
CA LEU A 14 -19.10 4.47 -18.39
C LEU A 14 -19.32 4.23 -16.91
N ARG A 15 -20.44 3.60 -16.55
CA ARG A 15 -20.77 3.24 -15.17
C ARG A 15 -20.44 1.78 -14.90
N ILE A 16 -19.62 1.55 -13.89
CA ILE A 16 -19.23 0.23 -13.40
C ILE A 16 -19.91 0.02 -12.04
N SER A 17 -21.01 -0.74 -12.03
CA SER A 17 -21.69 -1.14 -10.81
C SER A 17 -21.27 -2.54 -10.38
N ARG A 18 -20.90 -2.70 -9.11
CA ARG A 18 -20.54 -3.97 -8.49
C ARG A 18 -21.32 -4.14 -7.19
N ARG A 19 -21.85 -5.35 -6.94
CA ARG A 19 -22.46 -5.70 -5.65
C ARG A 19 -21.35 -6.10 -4.68
N HIS A 20 -21.28 -5.43 -3.54
CA HIS A 20 -20.30 -5.69 -2.50
C HIS A 20 -21.00 -5.69 -1.13
N HIS A 21 -21.03 -6.85 -0.47
CA HIS A 21 -21.76 -7.08 0.79
C HIS A 21 -23.21 -6.55 0.78
N GLY A 22 -23.99 -6.92 -0.24
CA GLY A 22 -25.39 -6.50 -0.37
C GLY A 22 -25.60 -5.09 -0.92
N ASN A 23 -24.62 -4.20 -0.79
CA ASN A 23 -24.66 -2.84 -1.33
C ASN A 23 -24.19 -2.79 -2.79
N ILE A 24 -24.76 -1.88 -3.58
CA ILE A 24 -24.28 -1.59 -4.93
C ILE A 24 -23.30 -0.42 -4.83
N LYS A 25 -22.02 -0.66 -5.17
CA LYS A 25 -21.04 0.39 -5.39
C LYS A 25 -20.93 0.67 -6.87
N SER A 26 -21.09 1.92 -7.26
CA SER A 26 -20.97 2.38 -8.64
C SER A 26 -19.79 3.34 -8.78
N SER A 27 -18.91 3.03 -9.72
CA SER A 27 -17.83 3.93 -10.16
C SER A 27 -18.15 4.44 -11.56
N VAL A 28 -17.81 5.69 -11.84
CA VAL A 28 -18.06 6.31 -13.13
C VAL A 28 -16.73 6.72 -13.75
N ILE A 29 -16.54 6.36 -15.02
CA ILE A 29 -15.42 6.81 -15.85
C ILE A 29 -15.98 7.85 -16.81
N THR A 30 -15.62 9.11 -16.58
CA THR A 30 -16.03 10.24 -17.42
C THR A 30 -15.03 10.47 -18.54
N GLN A 31 -15.47 11.19 -19.57
CA GLN A 31 -14.58 11.62 -20.65
C GLN A 31 -13.43 12.50 -20.13
N ASP A 32 -13.69 13.40 -19.18
CA ASP A 32 -12.68 14.30 -18.63
C ASP A 32 -11.59 13.51 -17.87
N PHE A 33 -11.96 12.44 -17.15
CA PHE A 33 -10.98 11.54 -16.52
C PHE A 33 -10.09 10.85 -17.56
N VAL A 34 -10.67 10.36 -18.67
CA VAL A 34 -9.92 9.69 -19.75
C VAL A 34 -8.91 10.63 -20.43
N HIS A 35 -9.20 11.93 -20.49
CA HIS A 35 -8.28 12.94 -21.03
C HIS A 35 -7.36 13.54 -19.95
N GLY A 36 -7.50 13.12 -18.69
CA GLY A 36 -6.70 13.59 -17.58
C GLY A 36 -5.31 12.97 -17.54
N ALA A 37 -4.39 13.64 -16.83
CA ALA A 37 -3.01 13.19 -16.67
C ALA A 37 -2.91 11.81 -15.98
N ASP A 38 -3.77 11.55 -15.00
CA ASP A 38 -3.78 10.27 -14.27
C ASP A 38 -4.09 9.09 -15.21
N TYR A 39 -5.11 9.24 -16.07
CA TYR A 39 -5.43 8.19 -17.05
C TYR A 39 -4.35 8.06 -18.12
N ALA A 40 -3.75 9.17 -18.55
CA ALA A 40 -2.63 9.14 -19.49
C ALA A 40 -1.46 8.31 -18.96
N ALA A 41 -1.08 8.49 -17.69
CA ALA A 41 -0.04 7.69 -17.04
C ALA A 41 -0.40 6.19 -16.98
N LEU A 42 -1.66 5.86 -16.66
CA LEU A 42 -2.15 4.48 -16.67
C LEU A 42 -2.13 3.87 -18.07
N ALA A 43 -2.53 4.64 -19.09
CA ALA A 43 -2.57 4.19 -20.48
C ALA A 43 -1.16 3.96 -21.03
N GLU A 44 -0.21 4.86 -20.72
CA GLU A 44 1.19 4.70 -21.07
C GLU A 44 1.77 3.43 -20.44
N ALA A 45 1.59 3.24 -19.13
CA ALA A 45 2.00 2.03 -18.45
C ALA A 45 1.33 0.77 -19.05
N ALA A 46 0.04 0.81 -19.37
CA ALA A 46 -0.64 -0.32 -19.99
C ALA A 46 -0.06 -0.66 -21.38
N ASN A 47 0.39 0.34 -22.15
CA ASN A 47 1.01 0.14 -23.44
C ASN A 47 2.41 -0.47 -23.33
N THR A 48 3.20 -0.14 -22.29
CA THR A 48 4.51 -0.76 -22.10
C THR A 48 4.41 -2.26 -21.81
N PHE A 49 3.36 -2.72 -21.14
CA PHE A 49 3.13 -4.14 -20.86
C PHE A 49 2.46 -4.91 -22.00
N ARG A 50 1.85 -4.22 -22.97
CA ARG A 50 1.06 -4.86 -24.03
C ARG A 50 1.95 -5.67 -24.96
N GLY A 51 1.65 -6.97 -25.09
CA GLY A 51 2.36 -7.88 -26.00
C GLY A 51 3.73 -8.35 -25.49
N LEU A 52 4.14 -7.98 -24.27
CA LEU A 52 5.39 -8.49 -23.70
C LEU A 52 5.30 -9.94 -23.20
N LEU A 53 4.10 -10.42 -22.85
CA LEU A 53 3.84 -11.80 -22.44
C LEU A 53 3.09 -12.53 -23.54
N SER A 54 3.50 -13.77 -23.80
CA SER A 54 2.80 -14.72 -24.66
C SER A 54 2.08 -15.78 -23.83
N ASP A 55 1.20 -16.55 -24.46
CA ASP A 55 0.47 -17.65 -23.81
C ASP A 55 1.36 -18.77 -23.26
N GLN A 56 2.65 -18.77 -23.62
CA GLN A 56 3.66 -19.72 -23.14
C GLN A 56 4.71 -19.03 -22.26
N ALA A 57 4.43 -17.84 -21.75
CA ALA A 57 5.34 -17.14 -20.86
C ALA A 57 5.57 -17.92 -19.56
N VAL A 58 6.83 -17.95 -19.14
CA VAL A 58 7.29 -18.64 -17.93
C VAL A 58 8.15 -17.66 -17.14
N VAL A 59 7.90 -17.58 -15.84
CA VAL A 59 8.76 -16.86 -14.90
C VAL A 59 9.79 -17.83 -14.33
N LYS A 60 11.05 -17.42 -14.22
CA LYS A 60 12.14 -18.25 -13.70
C LYS A 60 12.93 -17.52 -12.62
N ARG A 61 13.39 -18.25 -11.62
CA ARG A 61 14.29 -17.73 -10.57
C ARG A 61 15.25 -18.80 -10.08
N GLY A 62 16.51 -18.41 -9.89
CA GLY A 62 17.59 -19.29 -9.45
C GLY A 62 18.48 -19.74 -10.63
N GLU A 63 19.56 -20.44 -10.30
CA GLU A 63 20.54 -20.94 -11.26
C GLU A 63 20.80 -22.44 -11.05
N GLY A 64 21.17 -23.14 -12.14
CA GLY A 64 21.49 -24.57 -12.12
C GLY A 64 20.31 -25.43 -11.64
N GLU A 65 20.60 -26.43 -10.81
CA GLU A 65 19.61 -27.39 -10.28
C GLU A 65 18.58 -26.77 -9.33
N ARG A 66 18.81 -25.54 -8.86
CA ARG A 66 17.89 -24.81 -7.97
C ARG A 66 16.97 -23.85 -8.72
N ALA A 67 17.09 -23.78 -10.05
CA ALA A 67 16.20 -22.96 -10.86
C ALA A 67 14.78 -23.52 -10.79
N LYS A 68 13.83 -22.66 -10.41
CA LYS A 68 12.40 -22.96 -10.47
C LYS A 68 11.76 -22.14 -11.57
N GLU A 69 10.71 -22.70 -12.14
CA GLU A 69 9.95 -22.04 -13.19
C GLU A 69 8.46 -22.30 -13.05
N GLU A 70 7.65 -21.30 -13.41
CA GLU A 70 6.19 -21.40 -13.40
C GLU A 70 5.59 -20.71 -14.62
N LYS A 71 4.58 -21.33 -15.22
CA LYS A 71 3.84 -20.73 -16.34
C LYS A 71 2.95 -19.61 -15.82
N VAL A 72 2.99 -18.46 -16.47
CA VAL A 72 2.29 -17.25 -16.02
C VAL A 72 1.46 -16.64 -17.15
N ALA A 73 0.24 -16.23 -16.82
CA ALA A 73 -0.66 -15.60 -17.78
C ALA A 73 -0.53 -14.07 -17.82
N ASP A 74 -0.05 -13.45 -16.74
CA ASP A 74 0.18 -12.01 -16.66
C ASP A 74 1.31 -11.64 -15.70
N PHE A 75 1.75 -10.38 -15.76
CA PHE A 75 2.82 -9.84 -14.92
C PHE A 75 2.49 -9.84 -13.42
N ARG A 76 1.21 -9.77 -13.03
CA ARG A 76 0.81 -9.77 -11.61
C ARG A 76 1.07 -11.12 -10.99
N ILE A 77 0.73 -12.19 -11.71
CA ILE A 77 1.01 -13.57 -11.29
C ILE A 77 2.52 -13.78 -11.24
N ALA A 78 3.25 -13.36 -12.27
CA ALA A 78 4.72 -13.47 -12.30
C ALA A 78 5.38 -12.75 -11.11
N MET A 79 4.96 -11.51 -10.82
CA MET A 79 5.50 -10.73 -9.71
C MET A 79 5.15 -11.35 -8.36
N LYS A 80 3.90 -11.80 -8.17
CA LYS A 80 3.47 -12.49 -6.95
C LYS A 80 4.31 -13.76 -6.72
N TRP A 81 4.57 -14.51 -7.77
CA TRP A 81 5.42 -15.70 -7.72
C TRP A 81 6.86 -15.35 -7.32
N LEU A 82 7.46 -14.34 -7.97
CA LEU A 82 8.82 -13.89 -7.66
C LEU A 82 8.97 -13.43 -6.20
N ILE A 83 8.01 -12.66 -5.69
CA ILE A 83 7.99 -12.21 -4.29
C ILE A 83 7.86 -13.41 -3.34
N SER A 84 6.92 -14.32 -3.60
CA SER A 84 6.73 -15.54 -2.81
C SER A 84 8.02 -16.38 -2.75
N GLU A 85 8.69 -16.59 -3.88
CA GLU A 85 9.97 -17.30 -3.88
C GLU A 85 11.08 -16.54 -3.13
N ALA A 86 10.99 -15.21 -3.00
CA ALA A 86 11.93 -14.43 -2.19
C ALA A 86 11.70 -14.66 -0.70
N GLU A 87 10.43 -14.58 -0.30
CA GLU A 87 10.02 -14.69 1.10
C GLU A 87 10.24 -16.10 1.63
N ARG A 88 10.11 -17.14 0.81
CA ARG A 88 10.43 -18.53 1.21
C ARG A 88 11.86 -18.70 1.73
N THR A 89 12.80 -17.90 1.23
CA THR A 89 14.22 -18.00 1.61
C THR A 89 14.62 -17.11 2.77
N THR A 90 13.72 -16.27 3.29
CA THR A 90 14.07 -15.22 4.25
C THR A 90 13.06 -15.17 5.39
N SER A 91 13.53 -15.41 6.62
CA SER A 91 12.75 -15.09 7.81
C SER A 91 12.78 -13.58 8.05
N ARG A 92 11.66 -13.03 8.49
CA ARG A 92 11.54 -11.61 8.85
C ARG A 92 11.12 -11.53 10.30
N GLN A 93 11.87 -10.77 11.09
CA GLN A 93 11.52 -10.44 12.47
C GLN A 93 11.27 -8.93 12.56
N ARG A 94 10.15 -8.56 13.16
CA ARG A 94 9.80 -7.18 13.45
C ARG A 94 9.88 -6.99 14.95
N TYR A 95 10.79 -6.12 15.39
CA TYR A 95 10.91 -5.72 16.79
C TYR A 95 9.78 -4.75 17.14
N LYS A 96 8.92 -5.10 18.09
CA LYS A 96 7.81 -4.24 18.55
C LYS A 96 8.20 -3.42 19.78
N GLY A 97 9.21 -3.86 20.52
CA GLY A 97 9.85 -3.09 21.59
C GLY A 97 11.37 -3.24 21.61
N LEU A 98 12.04 -2.30 22.29
CA LEU A 98 13.51 -2.34 22.46
C LEU A 98 13.97 -3.57 23.24
N GLY A 99 13.13 -4.11 24.14
CA GLY A 99 13.44 -5.29 24.95
C GLY A 99 13.41 -6.62 24.18
N GLU A 100 12.98 -6.65 22.92
CA GLU A 100 13.05 -7.84 22.06
C GLU A 100 14.43 -8.02 21.43
N MET A 101 15.31 -7.02 21.54
CA MET A 101 16.67 -7.04 21.03
C MET A 101 17.66 -7.45 22.13
N ASN A 102 18.69 -8.20 21.75
CA ASN A 102 19.84 -8.41 22.63
C ASN A 102 20.65 -7.11 22.77
N PRO A 103 21.37 -6.88 23.90
CA PRO A 103 22.12 -5.65 24.11
C PRO A 103 23.12 -5.29 23.00
N GLU A 104 23.80 -6.28 22.42
CA GLU A 104 24.73 -6.10 21.30
C GLU A 104 24.00 -5.57 20.05
N GLN A 105 22.84 -6.14 19.72
CA GLN A 105 22.02 -5.69 18.59
C GLN A 105 21.50 -4.26 18.80
N LEU A 106 21.07 -3.92 20.02
CA LEU A 106 20.61 -2.57 20.33
C LEU A 106 21.74 -1.55 20.17
N TRP A 107 22.95 -1.89 20.61
CA TRP A 107 24.13 -1.05 20.45
C TRP A 107 24.45 -0.83 18.96
N GLU A 108 24.62 -1.91 18.20
CA GLU A 108 25.00 -1.89 16.78
C GLU A 108 23.95 -1.22 15.88
N THR A 109 22.65 -1.30 16.22
CA THR A 109 21.60 -0.77 15.35
C THR A 109 21.17 0.64 15.74
N THR A 110 21.19 0.97 17.04
CA THR A 110 20.49 2.15 17.56
C THR A 110 21.42 3.12 18.30
N MET A 111 22.48 2.65 18.97
CA MET A 111 23.30 3.51 19.85
C MET A 111 24.64 3.93 19.25
N ASP A 112 25.25 3.11 18.39
CA ASP A 112 26.56 3.38 17.79
C ASP A 112 26.54 4.69 16.95
N PRO A 113 27.34 5.71 17.30
CA PRO A 113 27.44 6.97 16.57
C PRO A 113 27.76 6.84 15.08
N ALA A 114 28.41 5.76 14.64
CA ALA A 114 28.77 5.55 13.25
C ALA A 114 27.57 5.18 12.35
N VAL A 115 26.53 4.55 12.93
CA VAL A 115 25.41 3.95 12.16
C VAL A 115 24.04 4.42 12.64
N ARG A 116 23.93 4.96 13.85
CA ARG A 116 22.66 5.44 14.41
C ARG A 116 22.05 6.55 13.56
N ARG A 117 20.72 6.55 13.51
CA ARG A 117 19.93 7.63 12.90
C ARG A 117 19.19 8.36 14.01
N LEU A 118 19.50 9.64 14.19
CA LEU A 118 18.83 10.50 15.17
C LEU A 118 17.83 11.42 14.46
N LEU A 119 16.67 11.60 15.08
CA LEU A 119 15.68 12.59 14.68
C LEU A 119 15.77 13.78 15.65
N ARG A 120 15.86 15.00 15.12
CA ARG A 120 15.89 16.23 15.92
C ARG A 120 14.49 16.80 16.07
N VAL A 121 14.00 16.85 17.30
CA VAL A 121 12.69 17.42 17.65
C VAL A 121 12.72 18.95 17.55
N GLN A 122 11.68 19.52 16.95
CA GLN A 122 11.41 20.95 16.85
C GLN A 122 10.33 21.39 17.85
N ILE A 123 10.15 22.71 17.99
CA ILE A 123 9.10 23.27 18.86
C ILE A 123 7.72 22.86 18.35
N ASP A 124 7.50 22.86 17.03
CA ASP A 124 6.22 22.48 16.42
C ASP A 124 5.83 21.03 16.76
N ASP A 125 6.80 20.10 16.77
CA ASP A 125 6.58 18.70 17.15
C ASP A 125 6.09 18.59 18.61
N ALA A 126 6.64 19.43 19.50
CA ALA A 126 6.24 19.43 20.91
C ALA A 126 4.82 19.98 21.11
N ILE A 127 4.44 21.01 20.34
CA ILE A 127 3.08 21.57 20.35
C ILE A 127 2.08 20.53 19.82
N GLU A 128 2.41 19.84 18.72
CA GLU A 128 1.56 18.79 18.17
C GLU A 128 1.42 17.61 19.15
N ALA A 129 2.51 17.20 19.80
CA ALA A 129 2.48 16.14 20.80
C ALA A 129 1.57 16.48 21.99
N ASP A 130 1.63 17.72 22.50
CA ASP A 130 0.76 18.18 23.60
C ASP A 130 -0.72 18.22 23.19
N HIS A 131 -1.00 18.66 21.96
CA HIS A 131 -2.35 18.65 21.42
C HIS A 131 -2.90 17.22 21.29
N VAL A 132 -2.12 16.29 20.73
CA VAL A 132 -2.50 14.87 20.63
C VAL A 132 -2.70 14.26 22.02
N PHE A 133 -1.81 14.59 22.98
CA PHE A 133 -1.94 14.12 24.36
C PHE A 133 -3.25 14.62 24.99
N THR A 134 -3.53 15.91 24.92
CA THR A 134 -4.76 16.51 25.45
C THR A 134 -6.01 15.94 24.79
N MET A 135 -6.00 15.75 23.47
CA MET A 135 -7.12 15.13 22.75
C MET A 135 -7.37 13.68 23.17
N LEU A 136 -6.31 12.89 23.40
CA LEU A 136 -6.44 11.48 23.77
C LEU A 136 -6.69 11.24 25.26
N MET A 137 -6.19 12.13 26.12
CA MET A 137 -6.18 11.96 27.58
C MET A 137 -7.04 12.98 28.33
N GLY A 138 -7.53 14.04 27.67
CA GLY A 138 -8.38 15.08 28.26
C GLY A 138 -9.85 14.68 28.38
N ASP A 139 -10.66 15.49 29.05
CA ASP A 139 -12.02 15.08 29.46
C ASP A 139 -13.06 15.04 28.32
N GLU A 140 -12.75 15.66 27.18
CA GLU A 140 -13.66 15.72 26.04
C GLU A 140 -13.70 14.39 25.27
N VAL A 141 -14.88 13.76 25.25
CA VAL A 141 -15.06 12.43 24.67
C VAL A 141 -15.24 12.48 23.15
N GLU A 142 -15.88 13.52 22.61
CA GLU A 142 -16.20 13.62 21.18
C GLU A 142 -14.95 13.70 20.29
N PRO A 143 -13.97 14.59 20.55
CA PRO A 143 -12.77 14.69 19.72
C PRO A 143 -11.94 13.41 19.74
N ARG A 144 -11.88 12.76 20.90
CA ARG A 144 -11.21 11.47 21.07
C ARG A 144 -11.86 10.37 20.22
N ARG A 145 -13.20 10.31 20.19
CA ARG A 145 -13.94 9.30 19.43
C ARG A 145 -13.71 9.47 17.93
N GLU A 146 -13.85 10.69 17.41
CA GLU A 146 -13.60 10.99 15.99
C GLU A 146 -12.18 10.63 15.56
N PHE A 147 -11.19 10.92 16.42
CA PHE A 147 -9.79 10.57 16.18
C PHE A 147 -9.60 9.05 16.07
N ILE A 148 -10.18 8.27 16.98
CA ILE A 148 -10.07 6.80 16.97
C ILE A 148 -10.76 6.23 15.73
N GLU A 149 -11.98 6.66 15.40
CA GLU A 149 -12.73 6.13 14.26
C GLU A 149 -12.06 6.43 12.92
N SER A 150 -11.56 7.65 12.73
CA SER A 150 -10.86 8.05 11.50
C SER A 150 -9.52 7.34 11.29
N ASN A 151 -8.83 6.97 12.38
CA ASN A 151 -7.52 6.33 12.32
C ASN A 151 -7.54 4.81 12.56
N ALA A 152 -8.67 4.23 12.97
CA ALA A 152 -8.80 2.80 13.28
C ALA A 152 -8.34 1.89 12.12
N LEU A 153 -8.67 2.25 10.88
CA LEU A 153 -8.26 1.48 9.70
C LEU A 153 -6.77 1.59 9.38
N ARG A 154 -6.08 2.62 9.90
CA ARG A 154 -4.62 2.79 9.75
C ARG A 154 -3.84 1.97 10.77
N ALA A 155 -4.47 1.59 11.89
CA ALA A 155 -3.89 0.81 12.98
C ALA A 155 -3.85 -0.71 12.71
N ALA A 156 -3.77 -1.14 11.44
CA ALA A 156 -3.81 -2.55 11.06
C ALA A 156 -2.58 -3.39 11.53
N ASN A 157 -1.48 -2.74 11.89
CA ASN A 157 -0.18 -3.39 12.11
C ASN A 157 0.35 -3.23 13.55
N ILE A 158 -0.52 -3.12 14.56
CA ILE A 158 -0.07 -2.97 15.97
C ILE A 158 0.28 -4.33 16.59
N ASP A 159 -0.50 -5.39 16.32
CA ASP A 159 -0.34 -6.69 17.01
C ASP A 159 0.12 -7.87 16.15
N VAL A 160 0.33 -7.70 14.83
CA VAL A 160 0.87 -8.77 13.95
C VAL A 160 2.38 -8.83 14.03
#